data_AF-A0A952IM61-F1
#
_entry.id   AF-A0A952IM61-F1
#
_cell.length_a   1.000
_cell.length_b   1.000
_cell.length_c   1.000
_cell.angle_alpha   90.00
_cell.angle_beta   90.00
_cell.angle_gamma   90.00
#
_symmetry.space_group_name_H-M   'P 1'
#
loop_
_entity.id
_entity.type
_entity.pdbx_description
1 polymer ?
#
loop_
_entity_poly.entity_id
_entity_poly.type
_entity_poly.pdbx_seq_one_letter_code
_entity_poly.pdbx_strand_id
1 'polypeptide(L)'
;MANTVSSMAAGFRLQVRQWLIFASLLGLAGCSTIGLNAPWESSPSDDYDLISRNFVDVFAQLPQLNPESTAVKAGKAQTRFDQSVLDELALRGYTIGALDSNDGVNVVRSQVQRKQGTGGQTYNHYVMAIGKVSAERSFDTVAGETAPVSELTIRGAGEPAVTLNDNIFATVVESYSQIAYEKYNGPQIQDVLQPRSRPKGFGFWFSPRQNAVKRNIYETMTSNYRDVFTQYEDIEQDILVFPNDSLVLSDVNENVIEQYVEIMNPDTDVVSVIGCSHGETAINNGNSLLALGRANRVKETLLFLGVRHDQILDEGCWAPQTFDEVMPQRGVVLTLKRSVDS
;
A
#
# COMPACT_ATOMS: atom_id res chain seq x y z
N MET A 1 -84.34 -50.53 18.39
CA MET A 1 -85.52 -49.97 17.71
C MET A 1 -85.07 -49.45 16.35
N ALA A 2 -85.69 -49.98 15.30
CA ALA A 2 -85.82 -49.52 13.90
C ALA A 2 -84.55 -48.97 13.19
N ASN A 3 -83.97 -49.68 12.21
CA ASN A 3 -84.37 -49.80 10.78
C ASN A 3 -83.99 -48.52 9.99
N THR A 4 -83.39 -48.53 8.80
CA THR A 4 -83.70 -49.30 7.58
C THR A 4 -82.63 -48.94 6.50
N VAL A 5 -82.00 -49.91 5.79
CA VAL A 5 -82.20 -50.26 4.34
C VAL A 5 -81.47 -49.29 3.36
N SER A 6 -80.78 -49.63 2.26
CA SER A 6 -80.55 -50.77 1.35
C SER A 6 -79.24 -50.48 0.58
N SER A 7 -78.34 -51.42 0.25
CA SER A 7 -78.35 -52.36 -0.91
C SER A 7 -78.07 -51.75 -2.29
N MET A 8 -77.36 -52.55 -3.11
CA MET A 8 -77.06 -52.46 -4.56
C MET A 8 -75.75 -51.74 -4.94
N ALA A 9 -74.92 -52.23 -5.86
CA ALA A 9 -74.82 -53.51 -6.56
C ALA A 9 -73.43 -53.55 -7.23
N ALA A 10 -72.87 -54.75 -7.36
CA ALA A 10 -71.72 -55.03 -8.21
C ALA A 10 -72.13 -54.98 -9.70
N GLY A 11 -71.23 -54.54 -10.57
CA GLY A 11 -71.45 -54.68 -12.02
C GLY A 11 -70.41 -54.04 -12.93
N PHE A 12 -69.57 -54.89 -13.50
CA PHE A 12 -69.17 -54.89 -14.91
C PHE A 12 -68.08 -53.95 -15.46
N ARG A 13 -66.93 -54.60 -15.72
CA ARG A 13 -65.99 -54.50 -16.85
C ARG A 13 -66.49 -53.70 -18.08
N LEU A 14 -65.65 -52.81 -18.63
CA LEU A 14 -64.82 -53.03 -19.84
C LEU A 14 -64.25 -51.69 -20.37
N GLN A 15 -62.97 -51.75 -20.76
CA GLN A 15 -62.28 -51.01 -21.83
C GLN A 15 -62.84 -49.67 -22.32
N VAL A 16 -62.04 -48.60 -22.18
CA VAL A 16 -62.02 -47.50 -23.15
C VAL A 16 -60.56 -47.15 -23.49
N ARG A 17 -60.25 -47.37 -24.76
CA ARG A 17 -59.08 -46.93 -25.53
C ARG A 17 -58.99 -45.40 -25.58
N GLN A 18 -57.75 -44.91 -25.69
CA GLN A 18 -57.34 -43.73 -26.45
C GLN A 18 -57.99 -42.38 -26.10
N TRP A 19 -57.28 -41.54 -25.34
CA TRP A 19 -57.33 -40.08 -25.52
C TRP A 19 -55.94 -39.45 -25.26
N LEU A 20 -55.37 -38.87 -26.32
CA LEU A 20 -54.49 -37.68 -26.38
C LEU A 20 -53.21 -37.68 -25.51
N ILE A 21 -51.99 -37.89 -26.04
CA ILE A 21 -51.22 -36.95 -26.88
C ILE A 21 -51.67 -35.49 -26.75
N PHE A 22 -51.25 -34.81 -25.69
CA PHE A 22 -51.16 -33.35 -25.64
C PHE A 22 -50.08 -32.92 -24.64
N ALA A 23 -49.26 -31.96 -25.05
CA ALA A 23 -48.32 -31.17 -24.25
C ALA A 23 -46.98 -31.81 -23.81
N SER A 24 -46.18 -32.24 -24.78
CA SER A 24 -44.71 -32.19 -24.69
C SER A 24 -44.21 -30.83 -25.18
N LEU A 25 -44.34 -29.79 -24.36
CA LEU A 25 -43.78 -28.45 -24.62
C LEU A 25 -43.92 -27.64 -23.33
N LEU A 26 -42.83 -27.53 -22.56
CA LEU A 26 -42.45 -26.44 -21.64
C LEU A 26 -41.52 -27.00 -20.55
N GLY A 27 -40.27 -26.56 -20.57
CA GLY A 27 -39.31 -26.93 -19.54
C GLY A 27 -37.83 -26.87 -19.93
N LEU A 28 -37.45 -26.19 -21.03
CA LEU A 28 -36.08 -25.67 -21.13
C LEU A 28 -35.97 -24.49 -20.16
N ALA A 29 -35.74 -24.80 -18.88
CA ALA A 29 -35.23 -23.84 -17.93
C ALA A 29 -33.78 -23.52 -18.35
N GLY A 30 -33.64 -22.54 -19.23
CA GLY A 30 -32.36 -21.86 -19.41
C GLY A 30 -32.01 -21.23 -18.07
N CYS A 31 -30.90 -21.67 -17.49
CA CYS A 31 -30.23 -20.93 -16.42
C CYS A 31 -29.80 -19.58 -17.00
N SER A 32 -30.70 -18.59 -17.00
CA SER A 32 -30.29 -17.19 -17.07
C SER A 32 -29.53 -16.93 -15.78
N THR A 33 -28.21 -17.05 -15.86
CA THR A 33 -27.29 -16.55 -14.85
C THR A 33 -27.67 -15.10 -14.59
N ILE A 34 -28.25 -14.86 -13.42
CA ILE A 34 -28.38 -13.51 -12.88
C ILE A 34 -26.94 -13.05 -12.69
N GLY A 35 -26.42 -12.35 -13.69
CA GLY A 35 -25.15 -11.66 -13.62
C GLY A 35 -25.30 -10.61 -12.53
N LEU A 36 -24.83 -10.95 -11.33
CA LEU A 36 -24.48 -9.96 -10.33
C LEU A 36 -23.30 -9.19 -10.91
N ASN A 37 -23.62 -8.19 -11.73
CA ASN A 37 -22.69 -7.22 -12.24
C ASN A 37 -21.91 -6.68 -11.05
N ALA A 38 -20.60 -6.92 -11.03
CA ALA A 38 -19.78 -6.47 -9.94
C ALA A 38 -19.87 -4.93 -9.86
N PRO A 39 -19.78 -4.32 -8.65
CA PRO A 39 -19.99 -2.89 -8.44
C PRO A 39 -19.14 -1.95 -9.33
N TRP A 40 -18.10 -2.47 -9.98
CA TRP A 40 -17.09 -1.76 -10.76
C TRP A 40 -17.24 -1.88 -12.29
N GLU A 41 -18.37 -2.38 -12.80
CA GLU A 41 -18.58 -2.63 -14.24
C GLU A 41 -18.86 -1.37 -15.09
N SER A 42 -19.03 -0.20 -14.48
CA SER A 42 -19.33 1.07 -15.16
C SER A 42 -18.14 2.02 -15.36
N SER A 43 -16.92 1.61 -14.99
CA SER A 43 -15.72 2.44 -15.20
C SER A 43 -15.29 2.44 -16.67
N PRO A 44 -14.81 3.60 -17.20
CA PRO A 44 -14.27 3.68 -18.57
C PRO A 44 -13.25 2.57 -18.83
N SER A 45 -13.31 2.01 -20.03
CA SER A 45 -12.48 0.89 -20.50
C SER A 45 -11.05 1.33 -20.75
N ASP A 46 -10.28 1.50 -19.68
CA ASP A 46 -8.83 1.33 -19.82
C ASP A 46 -8.59 -0.16 -20.14
N ASP A 47 -7.63 -0.45 -21.02
CA ASP A 47 -7.27 -1.83 -21.40
C ASP A 47 -6.50 -2.52 -20.26
N TYR A 48 -7.16 -2.72 -19.12
CA TYR A 48 -6.56 -3.26 -17.89
C TYR A 48 -5.89 -4.61 -18.11
N ASP A 49 -6.39 -5.42 -19.04
CA ASP A 49 -5.79 -6.72 -19.39
C ASP A 49 -4.45 -6.56 -20.12
N LEU A 50 -4.30 -5.53 -20.97
CA LEU A 50 -3.01 -5.23 -21.61
C LEU A 50 -2.02 -4.67 -20.58
N ILE A 51 -2.50 -3.78 -19.72
CA ILE A 51 -1.68 -3.14 -18.69
C ILE A 51 -1.21 -4.17 -17.65
N SER A 52 -2.11 -5.02 -17.15
CA SER A 52 -1.77 -6.07 -16.17
C SER A 52 -0.76 -7.06 -16.76
N ARG A 53 -0.94 -7.47 -18.02
CA ARG A 53 0.06 -8.27 -18.75
C ARG A 53 1.42 -7.62 -18.80
N ASN A 54 1.51 -6.33 -19.12
CA ASN A 54 2.80 -5.64 -19.16
C ASN A 54 3.53 -5.69 -17.81
N PHE A 55 2.82 -5.50 -16.69
CA PHE A 55 3.41 -5.58 -15.35
C PHE A 55 3.76 -7.01 -14.94
N VAL A 56 2.85 -7.96 -15.12
CA VAL A 56 3.05 -9.35 -14.69
C VAL A 56 4.18 -10.01 -15.48
N ASP A 57 4.36 -9.67 -16.76
CA ASP A 57 5.49 -10.12 -17.59
C ASP A 57 6.83 -9.75 -17.00
N VAL A 58 6.92 -8.52 -16.49
CA VAL A 58 8.11 -8.02 -15.82
C VAL A 58 8.34 -8.78 -14.51
N PHE A 59 7.31 -8.92 -13.67
CA PHE A 59 7.44 -9.63 -12.39
C PHE A 59 7.86 -11.09 -12.55
N ALA A 60 7.31 -11.79 -13.54
CA ALA A 60 7.62 -13.20 -13.80
C ALA A 60 9.08 -13.44 -14.22
N GLN A 61 9.75 -12.41 -14.76
CA GLN A 61 11.17 -12.46 -15.13
C GLN A 61 12.12 -12.19 -13.95
N LEU A 62 11.62 -11.65 -12.83
CA LEU A 62 12.46 -11.34 -11.68
C LEU A 62 12.75 -12.61 -10.88
N PRO A 63 14.04 -12.95 -10.60
CA PRO A 63 14.39 -14.21 -9.94
C PRO A 63 13.68 -14.44 -8.60
N GLN A 64 13.48 -13.39 -7.80
CA GLN A 64 12.82 -13.47 -6.50
C GLN A 64 11.28 -13.56 -6.57
N LEU A 65 10.71 -13.39 -7.76
CA LEU A 65 9.27 -13.46 -8.02
C LEU A 65 8.92 -14.47 -9.11
N ASN A 66 9.80 -15.43 -9.41
CA ASN A 66 9.52 -16.44 -10.44
C ASN A 66 8.24 -17.24 -10.07
N PRO A 67 7.28 -17.42 -11.00
CA PRO A 67 6.01 -18.10 -10.74
C PRO A 67 6.14 -19.54 -10.23
N GLU A 68 7.21 -20.26 -10.60
CA GLU A 68 7.44 -21.65 -10.18
C GLU A 68 7.87 -21.76 -8.71
N SER A 69 8.47 -20.69 -8.15
CA SER A 69 9.04 -20.68 -6.80
C SER A 69 8.30 -19.74 -5.83
N THR A 70 7.44 -18.87 -6.35
CA THR A 70 6.82 -17.80 -5.56
C THR A 70 5.31 -17.97 -5.54
N ALA A 71 4.78 -18.30 -4.36
CA ALA A 71 3.36 -18.10 -4.07
C ALA A 71 3.11 -16.64 -3.72
N VAL A 72 1.97 -16.11 -4.19
CA VAL A 72 1.55 -14.73 -3.90
C VAL A 72 0.26 -14.76 -3.09
N LYS A 73 0.04 -13.73 -2.28
CA LYS A 73 -1.22 -13.56 -1.54
C LYS A 73 -1.95 -12.33 -2.02
N ALA A 74 -3.28 -12.40 -2.12
CA ALA A 74 -4.09 -11.27 -2.56
C ALA A 74 -5.36 -11.15 -1.74
N GLY A 75 -5.75 -9.90 -1.47
CA GLY A 75 -7.08 -9.59 -0.97
C GLY A 75 -8.14 -9.77 -2.05
N LYS A 76 -9.41 -9.61 -1.69
CA LYS A 76 -10.51 -9.56 -2.66
C LYS A 76 -10.30 -8.35 -3.59
N ALA A 77 -10.37 -8.56 -4.90
CA ALA A 77 -10.31 -7.48 -5.88
C ALA A 77 -11.36 -6.39 -5.59
N GLN A 78 -10.91 -5.13 -5.57
CA GLN A 78 -11.75 -3.96 -5.33
C GLN A 78 -12.03 -3.19 -6.62
N THR A 79 -11.15 -3.33 -7.62
CA THR A 79 -11.24 -2.69 -8.92
C THR A 79 -11.17 -3.70 -10.08
N ARG A 80 -11.55 -3.28 -11.29
CA ARG A 80 -11.31 -4.07 -12.52
C ARG A 80 -9.83 -4.35 -12.71
N PHE A 81 -8.97 -3.37 -12.44
CA PHE A 81 -7.52 -3.54 -12.59
C PHE A 81 -6.98 -4.60 -11.62
N ASP A 82 -7.46 -4.62 -10.37
CA ASP A 82 -7.08 -5.67 -9.42
C ASP A 82 -7.45 -7.05 -9.95
N GLN A 83 -8.66 -7.19 -10.50
CA GLN A 83 -9.11 -8.46 -11.09
C GLN A 83 -8.22 -8.87 -12.28
N SER A 84 -7.95 -7.97 -13.22
CA SER A 84 -7.06 -8.23 -14.37
C SER A 84 -5.63 -8.59 -13.94
N VAL A 85 -5.13 -8.03 -12.84
CA VAL A 85 -3.83 -8.40 -12.26
C VAL A 85 -3.86 -9.81 -11.69
N LEU A 86 -4.90 -10.18 -10.93
CA LEU A 86 -5.03 -11.53 -10.37
C LEU A 86 -5.22 -12.59 -11.45
N ASP A 87 -6.00 -12.29 -12.48
CA ASP A 87 -6.23 -13.19 -13.61
C ASP A 87 -4.92 -13.44 -14.39
N GLU A 88 -4.13 -12.39 -14.66
CA GLU A 88 -2.86 -12.55 -15.37
C GLU A 88 -1.80 -13.24 -14.49
N LEU A 89 -1.74 -12.98 -13.18
CA LEU A 89 -0.87 -13.73 -12.27
C LEU A 89 -1.22 -15.23 -12.28
N ALA A 90 -2.50 -15.58 -12.20
CA ALA A 90 -2.93 -16.97 -12.29
C ALA A 90 -2.55 -17.58 -13.65
N LEU A 91 -2.71 -16.82 -14.74
CA LEU A 91 -2.33 -17.25 -16.09
C LEU A 91 -0.81 -17.53 -16.22
N ARG A 92 0.04 -16.79 -15.50
CA ARG A 92 1.49 -17.04 -15.44
C ARG A 92 1.92 -18.15 -14.50
N GLY A 93 0.97 -18.83 -13.86
CA GLY A 93 1.24 -19.99 -13.02
C GLY A 93 1.56 -19.65 -11.57
N TYR A 94 1.34 -18.39 -11.13
CA TYR A 94 1.44 -18.07 -9.72
C TYR A 94 0.35 -18.81 -8.93
N THR A 95 0.73 -19.41 -7.81
CA THR A 95 -0.24 -19.87 -6.82
C THR A 95 -0.72 -18.66 -6.01
N ILE A 96 -2.00 -18.33 -6.10
CA ILE A 96 -2.61 -17.19 -5.41
C ILE A 96 -3.36 -17.68 -4.16
N GLY A 97 -2.85 -17.31 -2.98
CA GLY A 97 -3.51 -17.51 -1.69
C GLY A 97 -4.40 -16.32 -1.30
N ALA A 98 -5.43 -16.59 -0.50
CA ALA A 98 -6.23 -15.53 0.10
C ALA A 98 -5.43 -14.78 1.18
N LEU A 99 -5.72 -13.51 1.36
CA LEU A 99 -5.11 -12.70 2.40
C LEU A 99 -5.68 -13.07 3.81
N ASP A 100 -4.85 -13.47 4.76
CA ASP A 100 -5.15 -13.71 6.17
C ASP A 100 -4.46 -12.71 7.12
N SER A 101 -4.86 -12.69 8.40
CA SER A 101 -4.41 -11.67 9.38
C SER A 101 -2.94 -11.80 9.80
N ASN A 102 -2.25 -12.89 9.45
CA ASN A 102 -0.85 -13.15 9.79
C ASN A 102 0.06 -13.20 8.54
N ASP A 103 -0.33 -12.47 7.50
CA ASP A 103 0.22 -12.68 6.18
C ASP A 103 1.65 -12.20 5.96
N GLY A 104 2.45 -13.14 5.44
CA GLY A 104 3.87 -13.00 5.15
C GLY A 104 4.21 -12.42 3.77
N VAL A 105 5.41 -12.79 3.31
CA VAL A 105 6.13 -12.24 2.15
C VAL A 105 5.34 -12.46 0.84
N ASN A 106 5.34 -11.47 -0.07
CA ASN A 106 4.76 -11.50 -1.44
C ASN A 106 3.24 -11.25 -1.59
N VAL A 107 2.70 -10.27 -0.85
CA VAL A 107 1.34 -9.76 -1.08
C VAL A 107 1.25 -8.93 -2.37
N VAL A 108 0.25 -9.21 -3.20
CA VAL A 108 -0.09 -8.48 -4.44
C VAL A 108 -0.88 -7.23 -4.10
N ARG A 109 -0.46 -6.09 -4.67
CA ARG A 109 -1.17 -4.81 -4.58
C ARG A 109 -1.16 -4.10 -5.92
N SER A 110 -2.25 -3.45 -6.25
CA SER A 110 -2.42 -2.68 -7.48
C SER A 110 -3.11 -1.36 -7.18
N GLN A 111 -2.71 -0.30 -7.88
CA GLN A 111 -3.31 1.02 -7.76
C GLN A 111 -3.30 1.73 -9.11
N VAL A 112 -4.37 2.48 -9.36
CA VAL A 112 -4.50 3.41 -10.49
C VAL A 112 -4.66 4.83 -9.95
N GLN A 113 -3.85 5.76 -10.43
CA GLN A 113 -3.90 7.18 -10.08
C GLN A 113 -4.01 8.02 -11.35
N ARG A 114 -5.01 8.90 -11.44
CA ARG A 114 -5.05 9.90 -12.51
C ARG A 114 -4.08 11.03 -12.20
N LYS A 115 -3.12 11.30 -13.09
CA LYS A 115 -2.11 12.36 -12.98
C LYS A 115 -2.26 13.37 -14.12
N GLN A 116 -1.75 14.58 -13.90
CA GLN A 116 -1.66 15.64 -14.92
C GLN A 116 -0.19 15.92 -15.23
N GLY A 117 0.16 15.91 -16.52
CA GLY A 117 1.49 16.26 -17.01
C GLY A 117 1.70 17.77 -17.12
N THR A 118 2.94 18.17 -17.35
CA THR A 118 3.38 19.58 -17.43
C THR A 118 2.65 20.40 -18.50
N GLY A 119 2.04 19.75 -19.49
CA GLY A 119 1.21 20.37 -20.54
C GLY A 119 -0.30 20.32 -20.31
N GLY A 120 -0.76 19.95 -19.11
CA GLY A 120 -2.19 19.80 -18.79
C GLY A 120 -2.83 18.51 -19.33
N GLN A 121 -2.05 17.65 -19.99
CA GLN A 121 -2.51 16.33 -20.43
C GLN A 121 -2.73 15.42 -19.21
N THR A 122 -3.86 14.72 -19.18
CA THR A 122 -4.17 13.76 -18.13
C THR A 122 -3.79 12.36 -18.57
N TYR A 123 -3.09 11.63 -17.72
CA TYR A 123 -2.76 10.22 -17.96
C TYR A 123 -3.03 9.41 -16.70
N ASN A 124 -3.20 8.10 -16.86
CA ASN A 124 -3.35 7.19 -15.74
C ASN A 124 -1.97 6.61 -15.37
N HIS A 125 -1.66 6.59 -14.09
CA HIS A 125 -0.43 6.06 -13.53
C HIS A 125 -0.75 4.82 -12.72
N TYR A 126 -0.14 3.71 -13.11
CA TYR A 126 -0.41 2.39 -12.56
C TYR A 126 0.78 1.96 -11.74
N VAL A 127 0.49 1.42 -10.57
CA VAL A 127 1.47 0.84 -9.67
C VAL A 127 1.02 -0.58 -9.37
N MET A 128 1.94 -1.53 -9.52
CA MET A 128 1.76 -2.90 -9.08
C MET A 128 2.91 -3.29 -8.16
N ALA A 129 2.64 -4.04 -7.10
CA ALA A 129 3.64 -4.53 -6.18
C ALA A 129 3.38 -5.98 -5.79
N ILE A 130 4.46 -6.74 -5.64
CA ILE A 130 4.45 -8.07 -5.02
C ILE A 130 5.48 -8.07 -3.90
N GLY A 131 5.00 -8.05 -2.65
CA GLY A 131 5.85 -7.92 -1.48
C GLY A 131 6.63 -6.60 -1.48
N LYS A 132 7.96 -6.68 -1.55
CA LYS A 132 8.87 -5.52 -1.55
C LYS A 132 9.21 -4.97 -2.94
N VAL A 133 8.84 -5.70 -4.00
CA VAL A 133 9.14 -5.28 -5.37
C VAL A 133 7.93 -4.54 -5.91
N SER A 134 8.14 -3.38 -6.50
CA SER A 134 7.11 -2.63 -7.21
C SER A 134 7.55 -2.28 -8.61
N ALA A 135 6.56 -2.13 -9.49
CA ALA A 135 6.70 -1.60 -10.81
C ALA A 135 5.65 -0.52 -11.01
N GLU A 136 6.03 0.58 -11.64
CA GLU A 136 5.13 1.68 -11.96
C GLU A 136 5.31 2.15 -13.40
N ARG A 137 4.20 2.53 -14.03
CA ARG A 137 4.19 3.01 -15.42
C ARG A 137 2.94 3.84 -15.69
N SER A 138 3.06 4.82 -16.56
CA SER A 138 1.94 5.66 -17.01
C SER A 138 1.47 5.28 -18.40
N PHE A 139 0.15 5.30 -18.57
CA PHE A 139 -0.54 5.00 -19.82
C PHE A 139 -1.55 6.09 -20.15
N ASP A 140 -1.78 6.28 -21.44
CA ASP A 140 -2.79 7.18 -21.97
C ASP A 140 -3.42 6.59 -23.24
N THR A 141 -4.52 7.16 -23.70
CA THR A 141 -5.19 6.77 -24.94
C THR A 141 -4.64 7.60 -26.10
N VAL A 142 -3.81 6.98 -26.95
CA VAL A 142 -3.24 7.61 -28.15
C VAL A 142 -3.95 7.05 -29.38
N ALA A 143 -4.58 7.93 -30.17
CA ALA A 143 -5.36 7.54 -31.35
C ALA A 143 -6.46 6.50 -31.08
N GLY A 144 -7.02 6.48 -29.86
CA GLY A 144 -8.08 5.55 -29.46
C GLY A 144 -7.59 4.23 -28.85
N GLU A 145 -6.27 4.02 -28.77
CA GLU A 145 -5.64 2.80 -28.26
C GLU A 145 -4.83 3.11 -26.99
N THR A 146 -4.78 2.18 -26.04
CA THR A 146 -3.92 2.31 -24.85
C THR A 146 -2.45 2.23 -25.25
N ALA A 147 -1.66 3.21 -24.80
CA ALA A 147 -0.23 3.29 -25.06
C ALA A 147 0.56 3.71 -23.82
N PRO A 148 1.79 3.20 -23.61
CA PRO A 148 2.67 3.68 -22.56
C PRO A 148 3.14 5.11 -22.88
N VAL A 149 3.06 5.98 -21.88
CA VAL A 149 3.55 7.37 -21.93
C VAL A 149 4.69 7.63 -20.94
N SER A 150 5.24 6.56 -20.36
CA SER A 150 6.47 6.57 -19.58
C SER A 150 7.23 5.26 -19.74
N GLU A 151 8.51 5.28 -19.40
CA GLU A 151 9.26 4.06 -19.11
C GLU A 151 8.64 3.27 -17.95
N LEU A 152 8.98 1.99 -17.85
CA LEU A 152 8.60 1.15 -16.72
C LEU A 152 9.67 1.25 -15.63
N THR A 153 9.30 1.71 -14.45
CA THR A 153 10.23 1.84 -13.34
C THR A 153 10.06 0.67 -12.37
N ILE A 154 11.13 -0.08 -12.11
CA ILE A 154 11.16 -1.18 -11.13
C ILE A 154 11.90 -0.72 -9.87
N ARG A 155 11.36 -1.08 -8.70
CA ARG A 155 11.94 -0.81 -7.38
C ARG A 155 11.94 -2.06 -6.52
N GLY A 156 12.90 -2.16 -5.59
CA GLY A 156 12.96 -3.26 -4.61
C GLY A 156 13.43 -4.62 -5.17
N ALA A 157 13.87 -4.64 -6.43
CA ALA A 157 14.54 -5.76 -7.08
C ALA A 157 16.04 -5.45 -7.30
N GLY A 158 16.84 -6.48 -7.56
CA GLY A 158 18.12 -6.28 -8.26
C GLY A 158 17.88 -5.77 -9.68
N GLU A 159 18.95 -5.64 -10.46
CA GLU A 159 18.90 -5.18 -11.86
C GLU A 159 19.09 -6.35 -12.85
N PRO A 160 18.23 -7.39 -12.87
CA PRO A 160 18.34 -8.44 -13.88
C PRO A 160 17.98 -7.87 -15.26
N ALA A 161 18.47 -8.50 -16.33
CA ALA A 161 17.99 -8.16 -17.66
C ALA A 161 16.52 -8.60 -17.81
N VAL A 162 15.60 -7.64 -17.90
CA VAL A 162 14.17 -7.87 -18.13
C VAL A 162 13.79 -7.32 -19.50
N THR A 163 12.98 -8.08 -20.22
CA THR A 163 12.45 -7.67 -21.53
C THR A 163 11.04 -7.13 -21.35
N LEU A 164 10.79 -5.91 -21.83
CA LEU A 164 9.44 -5.34 -21.88
C LEU A 164 8.65 -5.93 -23.05
N ASN A 165 7.42 -6.35 -22.78
CA ASN A 165 6.49 -6.84 -23.80
C ASN A 165 5.63 -5.68 -24.33
N ASP A 166 6.27 -4.62 -24.85
CA ASP A 166 5.56 -3.41 -25.31
C ASP A 166 4.87 -3.60 -26.66
N ASN A 167 5.22 -4.65 -27.40
CA ASN A 167 4.57 -5.05 -28.65
C ASN A 167 3.10 -5.49 -28.47
N ILE A 168 2.59 -5.57 -27.24
CA ILE A 168 1.15 -5.76 -26.98
C ILE A 168 0.35 -4.47 -27.18
N PHE A 169 1.01 -3.31 -27.22
CA PHE A 169 0.37 -2.01 -27.44
C PHE A 169 0.44 -1.63 -28.93
N ALA A 170 -0.64 -1.07 -29.45
CA ALA A 170 -0.72 -0.65 -30.86
C ALA A 170 0.21 0.53 -31.18
N THR A 171 0.43 1.42 -30.20
CA THR A 171 1.35 2.55 -30.31
C THR A 171 2.43 2.43 -29.26
N VAL A 172 3.69 2.42 -29.70
CA VAL A 172 4.87 2.34 -28.83
C VAL A 172 5.81 3.49 -29.17
N VAL A 173 6.18 4.26 -28.15
CA VAL A 173 7.23 5.28 -28.27
C VAL A 173 8.53 4.64 -27.77
N GLU A 174 9.54 4.50 -28.64
CA GLU A 174 10.78 3.79 -28.31
C GLU A 174 11.47 4.33 -27.05
N SER A 175 11.40 5.63 -26.79
CA SER A 175 11.97 6.25 -25.58
C SER A 175 11.29 5.80 -24.27
N TYR A 176 10.09 5.24 -24.35
CA TYR A 176 9.36 4.70 -23.20
C TYR A 176 9.45 3.17 -23.13
N SER A 177 10.04 2.50 -24.11
CA SER A 177 10.26 1.05 -24.14
C SER A 177 11.57 0.65 -23.48
N GLN A 178 11.78 1.14 -22.27
CA GLN A 178 12.94 0.84 -21.45
C GLN A 178 12.54 0.64 -19.99
N ILE A 179 13.40 -0.07 -19.26
CA ILE A 179 13.23 -0.29 -17.82
C ILE A 179 14.21 0.61 -17.08
N ALA A 180 13.67 1.41 -16.18
CA ALA A 180 14.47 2.13 -15.19
C ALA A 180 14.48 1.34 -13.89
N TYR A 181 15.66 0.97 -13.42
CA TYR A 181 15.82 0.46 -12.06
C TYR A 181 16.09 1.65 -11.15
N GLU A 182 15.11 1.94 -10.29
CA GLU A 182 15.29 2.95 -9.27
C GLU A 182 15.42 2.32 -7.90
N LYS A 183 16.37 2.84 -7.12
CA LYS A 183 16.28 2.70 -5.68
C LYS A 183 14.96 3.34 -5.25
N TYR A 184 14.17 2.63 -4.46
CA TYR A 184 12.95 3.20 -3.93
C TYR A 184 13.31 4.41 -3.06
N ASN A 185 12.80 5.59 -3.45
CA ASN A 185 13.16 6.87 -2.82
C ASN A 185 12.03 7.46 -1.96
N GLY A 186 10.95 6.71 -1.69
CA GLY A 186 9.77 7.15 -0.91
C GLY A 186 9.16 8.49 -1.39
N PRO A 187 8.09 8.98 -0.76
CA PRO A 187 7.73 10.39 -0.89
C PRO A 187 8.81 11.25 -0.23
N GLN A 188 9.51 12.02 -1.04
CA GLN A 188 10.48 13.02 -0.62
C GLN A 188 9.75 14.22 0.01
N ILE A 189 9.59 14.23 1.34
CA ILE A 189 8.89 15.31 2.04
C ILE A 189 9.90 16.37 2.48
N GLN A 190 9.77 17.56 1.89
CA GLN A 190 10.54 18.74 2.27
C GLN A 190 9.98 19.29 3.59
N ASP A 191 10.81 19.38 4.61
CA ASP A 191 10.44 19.95 5.91
C ASP A 191 10.25 21.47 5.77
N VAL A 192 9.01 21.91 5.53
CA VAL A 192 8.65 23.33 5.34
C VAL A 192 8.80 24.13 6.64
N LEU A 193 8.91 23.46 7.79
CA LEU A 193 9.04 24.08 9.11
C LEU A 193 10.49 24.22 9.59
N GLN A 194 11.48 23.68 8.85
CA GLN A 194 12.89 23.96 9.15
C GLN A 194 13.17 25.45 9.02
N PRO A 195 13.60 26.14 10.09
CA PRO A 195 14.02 27.53 9.97
C PRO A 195 15.20 27.61 9.01
N ARG A 196 15.15 28.53 8.05
CA ARG A 196 16.32 28.89 7.23
C ARG A 196 17.44 29.34 8.17
N SER A 197 18.42 28.49 8.41
CA SER A 197 19.57 28.79 9.27
C SER A 197 20.21 30.11 8.83
N ARG A 198 20.01 31.17 9.62
CA ARG A 198 20.79 32.40 9.49
C ARG A 198 22.16 32.14 10.12
N PRO A 199 23.27 32.35 9.40
CA PRO A 199 24.58 32.19 10.00
C PRO A 199 24.80 33.37 10.96
N LYS A 200 24.76 33.10 12.26
CA LYS A 200 25.43 33.95 13.25
C LYS A 200 26.43 33.06 13.98
N GLY A 201 27.69 33.43 13.82
CA GLY A 201 28.83 32.62 14.23
C GLY A 201 28.83 32.31 15.71
N PHE A 202 29.06 31.04 16.02
CA PHE A 202 30.02 30.58 16.99
C PHE A 202 30.45 29.17 16.54
N GLY A 203 31.75 28.89 16.59
CA GLY A 203 32.35 27.78 15.86
C GLY A 203 31.96 26.41 16.41
N PHE A 204 31.18 25.66 15.63
CA PHE A 204 31.23 24.20 15.52
C PHE A 204 30.90 23.85 14.06
N TRP A 205 31.66 22.93 13.47
CA TRP A 205 31.61 22.57 12.04
C TRP A 205 30.37 21.74 11.65
N PHE A 206 29.19 22.14 12.09
CA PHE A 206 27.94 21.64 11.53
C PHE A 206 27.42 22.66 10.51
N SER A 207 27.70 22.42 9.24
CA SER A 207 26.87 22.96 8.19
C SER A 207 25.68 22.00 8.03
N PRO A 208 24.46 22.30 8.51
CA PRO A 208 23.28 21.65 8.00
C PRO A 208 23.08 22.18 6.58
N ARG A 209 23.89 21.67 5.65
CA ARG A 209 23.59 21.82 4.23
C ARG A 209 22.38 20.93 3.97
N GLN A 210 21.40 21.57 3.35
CA GLN A 210 20.25 21.02 2.66
C GLN A 210 19.00 20.87 3.52
N ASN A 211 17.88 21.31 2.93
CA ASN A 211 16.55 20.84 3.24
C ASN A 211 16.61 19.30 3.22
N ALA A 212 16.89 18.70 4.36
CA ALA A 212 17.12 17.27 4.45
C ALA A 212 15.79 16.60 4.18
N VAL A 213 15.65 16.04 2.98
CA VAL A 213 14.48 15.26 2.67
C VAL A 213 14.52 14.00 3.53
N LYS A 214 13.59 13.92 4.49
CA LYS A 214 13.49 12.79 5.41
C LYS A 214 13.01 11.57 4.64
N ARG A 215 13.83 10.51 4.59
CA ARG A 215 13.45 9.23 3.97
C ARG A 215 12.65 8.40 4.96
N ASN A 216 11.77 7.56 4.44
CA ASN A 216 11.01 6.64 5.25
C ASN A 216 11.93 5.59 5.90
N ILE A 217 11.93 5.51 7.23
CA ILE A 217 12.74 4.53 7.98
C ILE A 217 12.34 3.10 7.64
N TYR A 218 11.05 2.82 7.43
CA TYR A 218 10.57 1.49 7.09
C TYR A 218 11.27 0.92 5.83
N GLU A 219 11.61 1.79 4.88
CA GLU A 219 12.18 1.40 3.59
C GLU A 219 13.69 1.19 3.67
N THR A 220 14.35 2.03 4.46
CA THR A 220 15.81 2.05 4.58
C THR A 220 16.31 1.16 5.71
N MET A 221 15.43 0.79 6.64
CA MET A 221 15.73 0.05 7.87
C MET A 221 16.83 0.71 8.70
N THR A 222 17.04 2.02 8.52
CA THR A 222 18.11 2.77 9.16
C THR A 222 17.69 4.22 9.37
N SER A 223 18.20 4.85 10.43
CA SER A 223 17.93 6.26 10.69
C SER A 223 18.59 7.16 9.64
N ASN A 224 17.89 8.23 9.25
CA ASN A 224 18.41 9.34 8.47
C ASN A 224 19.54 10.09 9.18
N TYR A 225 19.65 9.95 10.50
CA TYR A 225 20.69 10.55 11.35
C TYR A 225 21.72 9.52 11.83
N ARG A 226 21.78 8.31 11.24
CA ARG A 226 22.70 7.25 11.65
C ARG A 226 24.13 7.76 11.87
N ASP A 227 24.64 8.56 10.94
CA ASP A 227 26.01 9.06 11.00
C ASP A 227 26.22 10.02 12.20
N VAL A 228 25.21 10.82 12.56
CA VAL A 228 25.21 11.64 13.78
C VAL A 228 25.16 10.76 15.03
N PHE A 229 24.27 9.77 15.04
CA PHE A 229 24.08 8.87 16.19
C PHE A 229 25.29 8.00 16.51
N THR A 230 26.28 7.87 15.61
CA THR A 230 27.54 7.17 15.93
C THR A 230 28.34 7.80 17.07
N GLN A 231 28.07 9.07 17.39
CA GLN A 231 28.74 9.84 18.45
C GLN A 231 27.91 9.90 19.75
N TYR A 232 26.83 9.14 19.83
CA TYR A 232 25.91 9.16 20.95
C TYR A 232 25.60 7.74 21.44
N GLU A 233 25.31 7.62 22.74
CA GLU A 233 24.74 6.42 23.35
C GLU A 233 23.28 6.64 23.73
N ASP A 234 22.51 5.56 23.82
CA ASP A 234 21.09 5.59 24.18
C ASP A 234 20.94 5.56 25.71
N ILE A 235 20.31 6.59 26.26
CA ILE A 235 20.09 6.73 27.70
C ILE A 235 18.73 6.16 28.09
N GLU A 236 17.69 6.51 27.34
CA GLU A 236 16.31 6.10 27.60
C GLU A 236 15.53 5.98 26.29
N GLN A 237 14.59 5.05 26.22
CA GLN A 237 13.74 4.84 25.06
C GLN A 237 12.32 4.44 25.46
N ASP A 238 11.34 5.17 24.94
CA ASP A 238 9.92 4.95 25.18
C ASP A 238 9.11 4.98 23.88
N ILE A 239 7.93 4.35 23.94
CA ILE A 239 6.95 4.38 22.87
C ILE A 239 5.75 5.20 23.32
N LEU A 240 5.56 6.36 22.70
CA LEU A 240 4.38 7.19 22.88
C LEU A 240 3.26 6.65 21.98
N VAL A 241 2.22 6.07 22.58
CA VAL A 241 1.14 5.42 21.82
C VAL A 241 0.10 6.46 21.40
N PHE A 242 -0.28 6.45 20.12
CA PHE A 242 -1.32 7.31 19.57
C PHE A 242 -2.55 6.49 19.19
N PRO A 243 -3.77 7.01 19.40
CA PRO A 243 -4.97 6.40 18.86
C PRO A 243 -4.94 6.28 17.33
N ASN A 244 -5.77 5.39 16.79
CA ASN A 244 -5.86 5.20 15.35
C ASN A 244 -6.24 6.52 14.63
N ASP A 245 -5.59 6.77 13.49
CA ASP A 245 -5.79 7.97 12.66
C ASP A 245 -5.73 9.31 13.45
N SER A 246 -5.03 9.34 14.59
CA SER A 246 -4.95 10.50 15.48
C SER A 246 -3.55 11.10 15.56
N LEU A 247 -3.52 12.42 15.68
CA LEU A 247 -2.36 13.26 16.02
C LEU A 247 -2.46 13.86 17.44
N VAL A 248 -3.48 13.48 18.21
CA VAL A 248 -3.71 13.99 19.56
C VAL A 248 -2.74 13.31 20.53
N LEU A 249 -1.96 14.12 21.23
CA LEU A 249 -1.10 13.70 22.32
C LEU A 249 -1.96 13.55 23.58
N SER A 250 -1.79 12.46 24.32
CA SER A 250 -2.49 12.23 25.59
C SER A 250 -1.66 12.76 26.77
N ASP A 251 -2.31 13.03 27.90
CA ASP A 251 -1.65 13.42 29.15
C ASP A 251 -0.55 12.43 29.57
N VAL A 252 -0.74 11.13 29.29
CA VAL A 252 0.29 10.10 29.55
C VAL A 252 1.52 10.33 28.68
N ASN A 253 1.34 10.62 27.39
CA ASN A 253 2.46 10.90 26.50
C ASN A 253 3.14 12.23 26.86
N GLU A 254 2.38 13.24 27.28
CA GLU A 254 2.92 14.53 27.76
C GLU A 254 3.82 14.33 28.98
N ASN A 255 3.38 13.56 29.98
CA ASN A 255 4.18 13.27 31.17
C ASN A 255 5.50 12.55 30.84
N VAL A 256 5.51 11.64 29.85
CA VAL A 256 6.75 10.99 29.41
C VAL A 256 7.70 12.01 28.76
N ILE A 257 7.18 12.90 27.91
CA ILE A 257 7.99 13.94 27.27
C ILE A 257 8.58 14.89 28.34
N GLU A 258 7.80 15.28 29.34
CA GLU A 258 8.28 16.11 30.46
C GLU A 258 9.44 15.44 31.21
N GLN A 259 9.35 14.13 31.49
CA GLN A 259 10.44 13.37 32.13
C GLN A 259 11.71 13.38 31.30
N TYR A 260 11.61 13.25 29.97
CA TYR A 260 12.76 13.35 29.08
C TYR A 260 13.44 14.71 29.19
N VAL A 261 12.66 15.79 29.23
CA VAL A 261 13.20 17.15 29.38
C VAL A 261 13.85 17.36 30.74
N GLU A 262 13.30 16.77 31.80
CA GLU A 262 13.83 16.87 33.16
C GLU A 262 15.22 16.21 33.32
N ILE A 263 15.43 15.06 32.68
CA ILE A 263 16.70 14.30 32.78
C ILE A 263 17.73 14.68 31.71
N MET A 264 17.30 15.43 30.69
CA MET A 264 18.13 15.84 29.57
C MET A 264 19.21 16.82 30.00
N ASN A 265 20.46 16.55 29.61
CA ASN A 265 21.54 17.53 29.69
C ASN A 265 21.54 18.40 28.42
N PRO A 266 21.23 19.70 28.50
CA PRO A 266 21.11 20.56 27.34
C PRO A 266 22.44 20.80 26.60
N ASP A 267 23.58 20.43 27.17
CA ASP A 267 24.90 20.61 26.55
C ASP A 267 25.34 19.37 25.76
N THR A 268 24.89 18.18 26.15
CA THR A 268 25.41 16.89 25.62
C THR A 268 24.36 16.03 24.95
N ASP A 269 23.08 16.27 25.21
CA ASP A 269 22.02 15.35 24.84
C ASP A 269 21.23 15.83 23.62
N VAL A 270 20.71 14.85 22.88
CA VAL A 270 19.77 15.02 21.77
C VAL A 270 18.63 14.03 21.91
N VAL A 271 17.48 14.35 21.32
CA VAL A 271 16.28 13.53 21.35
C VAL A 271 15.96 13.06 19.94
N SER A 272 15.95 11.74 19.74
CA SER A 272 15.49 11.09 18.51
C SER A 272 13.98 10.89 18.58
N VAL A 273 13.27 11.34 17.55
CA VAL A 273 11.80 11.30 17.49
C VAL A 273 11.37 10.58 16.21
N ILE A 274 10.99 9.31 16.30
CA ILE A 274 10.58 8.51 15.13
C ILE A 274 9.08 8.29 15.18
N GLY A 275 8.33 8.99 14.33
CA GLY A 275 6.88 8.78 14.22
C GLY A 275 6.55 7.57 13.35
N CYS A 276 5.73 6.66 13.87
CA CYS A 276 5.35 5.42 13.21
C CYS A 276 3.86 5.38 12.84
N SER A 277 3.56 4.96 11.61
CA SER A 277 2.20 4.60 11.19
C SER A 277 2.22 3.44 10.21
N HIS A 278 1.74 2.30 10.67
CA HIS A 278 1.75 1.02 9.98
C HIS A 278 0.34 0.43 9.90
N GLY A 279 0.07 -0.34 8.84
CA GLY A 279 -1.21 -1.02 8.63
C GLY A 279 -2.27 -0.15 7.94
N GLU A 280 -3.54 -0.58 8.02
CA GLU A 280 -4.64 0.13 7.37
C GLU A 280 -4.95 1.48 8.04
N THR A 281 -5.22 2.48 7.20
CA THR A 281 -5.68 3.81 7.60
C THR A 281 -6.89 4.20 6.75
N ALA A 282 -7.85 4.90 7.35
CA ALA A 282 -9.01 5.43 6.62
C ALA A 282 -8.66 6.62 5.71
N ILE A 283 -7.42 7.11 5.77
CA ILE A 283 -6.95 8.29 5.06
C ILE A 283 -6.13 7.86 3.85
N ASN A 284 -6.46 8.39 2.66
CA ASN A 284 -5.66 8.16 1.44
C ASN A 284 -4.24 8.74 1.64
N ASN A 285 -3.21 7.92 1.45
CA ASN A 285 -1.81 8.23 1.82
C ASN A 285 -1.65 8.60 3.32
N GLY A 286 -2.54 8.10 4.18
CA GLY A 286 -2.65 8.49 5.58
C GLY A 286 -1.44 8.15 6.43
N ASN A 287 -0.79 7.02 6.16
CA ASN A 287 0.30 6.55 7.02
C ASN A 287 1.50 7.49 7.03
N SER A 288 1.89 8.08 5.89
CA SER A 288 2.97 9.06 5.85
C SER A 288 2.58 10.34 6.59
N LEU A 289 1.36 10.83 6.39
CA LEU A 289 0.82 12.01 7.08
C LEU A 289 0.74 11.80 8.60
N LEU A 290 0.30 10.62 9.04
CA LEU A 290 0.15 10.28 10.44
C LEU A 290 1.50 10.06 11.11
N ALA A 291 2.41 9.32 10.49
CA ALA A 291 3.76 9.10 11.01
C ALA A 291 4.48 10.44 11.23
N LEU A 292 4.52 11.28 10.20
CA LEU A 292 5.18 12.59 10.29
C LEU A 292 4.43 13.56 11.18
N GLY A 293 3.10 13.55 11.15
CA GLY A 293 2.27 14.39 12.03
C GLY A 293 2.49 14.08 13.51
N ARG A 294 2.63 12.80 13.87
CA ARG A 294 2.92 12.37 15.25
C ARG A 294 4.31 12.79 15.69
N ALA A 295 5.33 12.59 14.85
CA ALA A 295 6.69 13.06 15.13
C ALA A 295 6.72 14.58 15.31
N ASN A 296 6.05 15.33 14.43
CA ASN A 296 5.94 16.78 14.53
C ASN A 296 5.21 17.23 15.80
N ARG A 297 4.13 16.57 16.20
CA ARG A 297 3.43 16.92 17.44
C ARG A 297 4.33 16.74 18.66
N VAL A 298 5.10 15.66 18.74
CA VAL A 298 6.06 15.45 19.83
C VAL A 298 7.17 16.49 19.80
N LYS A 299 7.69 16.82 18.61
CA LYS A 299 8.66 17.91 18.41
C LYS A 299 8.13 19.27 18.88
N GLU A 300 6.88 19.63 18.54
CA GLU A 300 6.23 20.85 19.00
C GLU A 300 6.18 20.92 20.54
N THR A 301 5.82 19.82 21.20
CA THR A 301 5.79 19.75 22.66
C THR A 301 7.18 19.90 23.28
N LEU A 302 8.20 19.20 22.75
CA LEU A 302 9.59 19.33 23.20
C LEU A 302 10.10 20.78 23.06
N LEU A 303 9.80 21.44 21.93
CA LEU A 303 10.13 22.86 21.71
C LEU A 303 9.43 23.76 22.73
N PHE A 304 8.15 23.49 23.03
CA PHE A 304 7.38 24.24 24.03
C PHE A 304 7.97 24.10 25.45
N LEU A 305 8.48 22.92 25.78
CA LEU A 305 9.16 22.63 27.06
C LEU A 305 10.61 23.15 27.11
N GLY A 306 11.10 23.79 26.05
CA GLY A 306 12.38 24.49 26.04
C GLY A 306 13.55 23.72 25.44
N VAL A 307 13.32 22.53 24.85
CA VAL A 307 14.36 21.81 24.10
C VAL A 307 14.71 22.58 22.83
N ARG A 308 16.00 22.75 22.53
CA ARG A 308 16.42 23.49 21.33
C ARG A 308 16.13 22.68 20.06
N HIS A 309 15.81 23.37 18.97
CA HIS A 309 15.51 22.73 17.69
C HIS A 309 16.66 21.85 17.17
N ASP A 310 17.92 22.23 17.40
CA ASP A 310 19.10 21.47 16.99
C ASP A 310 19.35 20.21 17.83
N GLN A 311 18.60 20.04 18.93
CA GLN A 311 18.65 18.86 19.77
C GLN A 311 17.49 17.88 19.49
N ILE A 312 16.59 18.20 18.56
CA ILE A 312 15.46 17.33 18.21
C ILE A 312 15.66 16.79 16.80
N LEU A 313 15.84 15.49 16.70
CA LEU A 313 16.12 14.77 15.46
C LEU A 313 14.91 13.92 15.09
N ASP A 314 13.99 14.52 14.33
CA ASP A 314 12.70 13.90 14.00
C ASP A 314 12.68 13.21 12.62
N GLU A 315 12.02 12.05 12.55
CA GLU A 315 11.92 11.15 11.39
C GLU A 315 10.55 10.50 11.30
N GLY A 316 10.26 9.87 10.15
CA GLY A 316 9.05 9.09 9.95
C GLY A 316 9.32 7.65 9.49
N CYS A 317 8.51 6.73 10.00
CA CYS A 317 8.47 5.32 9.65
C CYS A 317 7.02 4.99 9.28
N TRP A 318 6.75 4.68 8.02
CA TRP A 318 5.38 4.37 7.61
C TRP A 318 5.32 3.26 6.59
N ALA A 319 4.25 2.49 6.65
CA ALA A 319 4.02 1.37 5.77
C ALA A 319 2.51 1.07 5.70
N PRO A 320 2.01 0.55 4.57
CA PRO A 320 0.64 0.04 4.50
C PRO A 320 0.45 -1.28 5.28
N GLN A 321 1.52 -1.85 5.84
CA GLN A 321 1.55 -3.14 6.54
C GLN A 321 2.04 -2.92 7.96
N THR A 322 1.65 -3.80 8.89
CA THR A 322 2.16 -3.83 10.26
C THR A 322 3.63 -4.28 10.27
N PHE A 323 4.42 -3.76 11.20
CA PHE A 323 5.86 -4.02 11.28
C PHE A 323 6.35 -4.05 12.73
N ASP A 324 5.69 -4.90 13.52
CA ASP A 324 5.65 -4.81 14.98
C ASP A 324 6.95 -5.30 15.66
N GLU A 325 7.77 -6.03 14.92
CA GLU A 325 9.02 -6.64 15.41
C GLU A 325 10.12 -5.60 15.64
N VAL A 326 10.04 -4.44 14.99
CA VAL A 326 11.09 -3.40 15.00
C VAL A 326 10.54 -2.04 15.40
N MET A 327 9.31 -1.72 15.04
CA MET A 327 8.71 -0.40 15.26
C MET A 327 7.23 -0.51 15.65
N PRO A 328 6.71 0.39 16.50
CA PRO A 328 5.30 0.34 16.89
C PRO A 328 4.38 0.56 15.69
N GLN A 329 3.20 -0.07 15.67
CA GLN A 329 2.23 0.15 14.61
C GLN A 329 1.79 1.62 14.53
N ARG A 330 1.57 2.21 15.69
CA ARG A 330 0.97 3.54 15.84
C ARG A 330 1.58 4.21 17.05
N GLY A 331 2.47 5.16 16.82
CA GLY A 331 3.09 5.84 17.93
C GLY A 331 4.30 6.66 17.52
N VAL A 332 5.08 7.05 18.51
CA VAL A 332 6.39 7.68 18.33
C VAL A 332 7.38 6.91 19.19
N VAL A 333 8.48 6.45 18.58
CA VAL A 333 9.64 5.98 19.34
C VAL A 333 10.44 7.21 19.72
N LEU A 334 10.55 7.47 21.02
CA LEU A 334 11.32 8.56 21.58
C LEU A 334 12.57 7.97 22.21
N THR A 335 13.75 8.49 21.86
CA THR A 335 15.02 8.04 22.44
C THR A 335 15.84 9.25 22.88
N LEU A 336 16.21 9.29 24.16
CA LEU A 336 17.18 10.25 24.68
C LEU A 336 18.58 9.71 24.41
N LYS A 337 19.43 10.50 23.78
CA LYS A 337 20.78 10.12 23.40
C LYS A 337 21.79 11.11 23.97
N ARG A 338 22.89 10.61 24.53
CA ARG A 338 23.96 11.43 25.13
C ARG A 338 25.26 11.28 24.36
N SER A 339 25.97 12.38 24.14
CA SER A 339 27.27 12.33 23.47
C SER A 339 28.27 11.47 24.25
N VAL A 340 29.03 10.61 23.56
CA VAL A 340 30.01 9.71 24.18
C VAL A 340 31.33 10.44 24.52
N ASP A 341 31.56 11.62 23.94
CA ASP A 341 32.77 12.44 24.12
C ASP A 341 32.66 13.46 25.28
N SER A 342 31.63 13.35 26.13
CA SER A 342 31.34 14.30 27.23
C SER A 342 32.05 14.03 28.54
#